data_AF-A0A368KST1-F1
#
_entry.id   AF-A0A368KST1-F1
#
_cell.length_a   1.000
_cell.length_b   1.000
_cell.length_c   1.000
_cell.angle_alpha   90.00
_cell.angle_beta   90.00
_cell.angle_gamma   90.00
#
_symmetry.space_group_name_H-M   'P 1'
#
loop_
_entity.id
_entity.type
_entity.pdbx_description
1 polymer ?
#
loop_
_entity_poly.entity_id
_entity_poly.type
_entity_poly.pdbx_seq_one_letter_code
_entity_poly.pdbx_strand_id
1 'polypeptide(L)' 'MTKEWLSVHGSTTRETHSEADGQEVPVAGEFTVGGYSCRFPGDWRLPPEERINCQCGVLSGFVV' A
#
# COMPACT_ATOMS: atom_id res chain seq x y z
N MET A 1 9.37 7.58 12.71
CA MET A 1 9.18 7.66 11.24
C MET A 1 8.18 6.59 10.85
N THR A 2 7.09 7.01 10.24
CA THR A 2 6.06 6.13 9.71
C THR A 2 6.00 6.29 8.19
N LYS A 3 5.36 5.32 7.56
CA LYS A 3 4.99 5.39 6.16
C LYS A 3 3.50 5.08 6.06
N GLU A 4 2.84 5.74 5.14
CA GLU A 4 1.41 5.61 4.89
C GLU A 4 1.20 5.08 3.47
N TRP A 5 0.22 4.20 3.31
CA TRP A 5 -0.23 3.74 2.01
C TRP A 5 -1.10 4.78 1.35
N LEU A 6 -0.71 5.22 0.15
CA LEU A 6 -1.46 6.20 -0.65
C LEU A 6 -2.09 5.50 -1.86
N SER A 7 -3.40 5.36 -1.84
CA SER A 7 -4.19 4.91 -2.96
C SER A 7 -4.43 6.04 -3.95
N VAL A 8 -4.42 5.73 -5.24
CA VAL A 8 -4.72 6.69 -6.31
C VAL A 8 -6.22 6.99 -6.38
N HIS A 9 -7.06 6.05 -5.91
CA HIS A 9 -8.53 6.10 -6.06
C HIS A 9 -8.99 6.34 -7.50
N GLY A 10 -8.17 5.94 -8.49
CA GLY A 10 -8.52 5.97 -9.91
C GLY A 10 -9.43 4.81 -10.32
N SER A 11 -9.95 4.85 -11.54
CA SER A 11 -10.88 3.84 -12.09
C SER A 11 -10.31 2.41 -12.17
N THR A 12 -8.99 2.27 -12.11
CA THR A 12 -8.26 0.99 -12.14
C THR A 12 -7.77 0.55 -10.74
N THR A 13 -8.08 1.33 -9.71
CA THR A 13 -7.72 1.01 -8.33
C THR A 13 -8.60 -0.11 -7.83
N ARG A 14 -7.99 -1.15 -7.26
CA ARG A 14 -8.71 -2.28 -6.67
C ARG A 14 -9.31 -1.85 -5.34
N GLU A 15 -10.44 -2.43 -4.97
CA GLU A 15 -11.12 -2.12 -3.72
C GLU A 15 -10.18 -2.35 -2.52
N THR A 16 -9.44 -3.45 -2.51
CA THR A 16 -8.43 -3.78 -1.48
C THR A 16 -7.33 -2.74 -1.33
N HIS A 17 -6.96 -2.05 -2.41
CA HIS A 17 -5.95 -0.98 -2.39
C HIS A 17 -6.53 0.33 -1.88
N SER A 18 -7.80 0.60 -2.16
CA SER A 18 -8.54 1.74 -1.60
C SER A 18 -8.86 1.53 -0.12
N GLU A 19 -9.11 0.29 0.31
CA GLU A 19 -9.28 -0.07 1.72
C GLU A 19 -7.99 0.08 2.52
N ALA A 20 -6.83 -0.17 1.88
CA ALA A 20 -5.52 0.04 2.48
C ALA A 20 -5.11 1.52 2.54
N ASP A 21 -5.86 2.43 1.90
CA ASP A 21 -5.57 3.87 1.90
C ASP A 21 -5.52 4.45 3.32
N GLY A 22 -4.49 5.26 3.60
CA GLY A 22 -4.27 5.83 4.91
C GLY A 22 -3.74 4.83 5.96
N GLN A 23 -3.45 3.58 5.58
CA GLN A 23 -2.83 2.63 6.50
C GLN A 23 -1.42 3.12 6.85
N GLU A 24 -1.19 3.47 8.12
CA GLU A 24 0.12 3.87 8.63
C GLU A 24 0.85 2.70 9.30
N VAL A 25 2.12 2.52 8.94
CA VAL A 25 2.99 1.50 9.54
C VAL A 25 4.38 2.08 9.80
N PRO A 26 5.21 1.47 10.68
CA PRO A 26 6.61 1.85 10.81
C PRO A 26 7.32 1.75 9.46
N VAL A 27 8.38 2.54 9.22
CA VAL A 27 9.14 2.47 7.94
C VAL A 27 9.57 1.04 7.58
N ALA A 28 10.00 0.26 8.58
CA ALA A 28 10.39 -1.15 8.42
C ALA A 28 9.22 -2.14 8.49
N GLY A 29 8.02 -1.67 8.83
CA GLY A 29 6.79 -2.44 8.94
C GLY A 29 6.17 -2.81 7.58
N GLU A 30 5.07 -3.55 7.66
CA GLU A 30 4.36 -4.12 6.51
C GLU A 30 2.91 -3.66 6.51
N PHE A 31 2.42 -3.34 5.31
CA PHE A 31 1.01 -3.06 5.02
C PHE A 31 0.24 -4.37 4.81
N THR A 32 -1.07 -4.31 5.01
CA THR A 32 -1.99 -5.43 4.74
C THR A 32 -2.93 -5.02 3.61
N VAL A 33 -2.83 -5.70 2.47
CA VAL A 33 -3.61 -5.42 1.25
C VAL A 33 -4.22 -6.73 0.76
N GLY A 34 -5.55 -6.78 0.65
CA GLY A 34 -6.26 -7.99 0.20
C GLY A 34 -5.99 -9.23 1.06
N GLY A 35 -5.66 -9.05 2.34
CA GLY A 35 -5.28 -10.13 3.27
C GLY A 35 -3.81 -10.58 3.20
N TYR A 36 -2.98 -9.97 2.36
CA TYR A 36 -1.55 -10.25 2.23
C TYR A 36 -0.69 -9.14 2.84
N SER A 37 0.47 -9.50 3.39
CA SER A 37 1.44 -8.53 3.90
C SER A 37 2.45 -8.10 2.83
N CYS A 38 2.74 -6.80 2.75
CA CYS A 38 3.71 -6.25 1.81
C CYS A 38 4.46 -5.05 2.38
N ARG A 39 5.62 -4.70 1.82
CA ARG A 39 6.38 -3.53 2.28
C ARG A 39 6.05 -2.25 1.54
N PHE A 40 5.57 -2.35 0.30
CA PHE A 40 5.25 -1.23 -0.57
C PHE A 40 4.30 -1.68 -1.68
N PRO A 41 3.58 -0.75 -2.34
CA PRO A 41 2.77 -1.08 -3.51
C PRO A 41 3.59 -1.73 -4.63
N GLY A 42 3.13 -2.86 -5.14
CA GLY A 42 3.85 -3.59 -6.20
C GLY A 42 4.88 -4.62 -5.71
N ASP A 43 4.99 -4.82 -4.38
CA ASP A 43 5.89 -5.80 -3.77
C ASP A 43 5.66 -7.23 -4.32
N TRP A 44 6.75 -7.96 -4.57
CA TRP A 44 6.73 -9.34 -5.09
C TRP A 44 6.07 -10.39 -4.17
N ARG A 45 5.80 -10.05 -2.91
CA ARG A 45 5.12 -10.92 -1.93
C ARG A 45 3.62 -10.94 -2.15
N LEU A 46 3.09 -9.92 -2.82
CA LEU A 46 1.69 -9.87 -3.20
C LEU A 46 1.45 -10.81 -4.39
N PRO A 47 0.28 -11.45 -4.46
CA PRO A 47 -0.13 -12.17 -5.66
C PRO A 47 -0.18 -11.19 -6.85
N PRO A 48 -0.05 -11.67 -8.10
CA PRO A 48 -0.14 -10.83 -9.28
C PRO A 48 -1.37 -9.92 -9.27
N GLU A 49 -2.50 -10.46 -8.79
CA GLU A 49 -3.76 -9.74 -8.64
C GLU A 49 -3.61 -8.46 -7.82
N GLU A 50 -2.78 -8.41 -6.77
CA GLU A 50 -2.61 -7.25 -5.88
C GLU A 50 -1.36 -6.40 -6.19
N ARG A 51 -0.58 -6.72 -7.24
CA ARG A 51 0.64 -5.96 -7.57
C ARG A 51 0.78 -5.49 -9.00
N ILE A 52 0.21 -6.20 -9.98
CA ILE A 52 0.40 -5.85 -11.39
C ILE A 52 -0.36 -4.56 -11.72
N ASN A 53 0.31 -3.66 -12.44
CA ASN A 53 -0.23 -2.35 -12.82
C ASN A 53 -0.74 -1.51 -11.63
N CYS A 54 -0.23 -1.77 -10.42
CA CYS A 54 -0.55 -0.95 -9.26
C CYS A 54 0.05 0.45 -9.44
N GLN A 55 -0.77 1.49 -9.20
CA GLN A 55 -0.36 2.89 -9.29
C GLN A 55 -0.28 3.56 -7.91
N CYS A 56 -0.56 2.83 -6.82
CA CYS A 56 -0.50 3.33 -5.45
C CYS A 56 0.93 3.73 -5.07
N GLY A 57 1.04 4.64 -4.10
CA GLY A 57 2.30 5.17 -3.59
C GLY A 57 2.46 4.94 -2.10
N VAL A 58 3.58 5.43 -1.56
CA VAL A 58 3.85 5.47 -0.13
C VAL A 58 4.24 6.89 0.24
N LEU A 59 3.55 7.46 1.23
CA LEU A 59 3.95 8.71 1.85
C LEU A 59 4.90 8.39 2.99
N SER A 60 6.12 8.92 2.93
CA SER A 60 7.10 8.80 4.02
C SER A 60 7.04 10.05 4.88
N GLY A 61 6.62 9.91 6.15
CA GLY A 61 6.40 11.02 7.06
C GLY A 61 7.34 11.00 8.27
N PHE A 62 7.77 12.19 8.68
CA PHE A 62 8.34 12.43 10.00
C PHE A 62 7.24 13.06 10.87
N VAL A 63 6.62 12.26 11.74
CA VAL A 63 5.75 12.79 12.80
C VAL A 63 6.65 13.56 13.77
N VAL A 64 6.53 14.88 13.77
CA VAL A 64 7.10 15.80 14.77
C VAL A 64 6.31 15.75 16.07
#